data_AF-A0A353N8W2-F1
#
_entry.id   AF-A0A353N8W2-F1
#
_cell.length_a   1.000
_cell.length_b   1.000
_cell.length_c   1.000
_cell.angle_alpha   90.00
_cell.angle_beta   90.00
_cell.angle_gamma   90.00
#
_symmetry.space_group_name_H-M   'P 1'
#
loop_
_entity.id
_entity.type
_entity.pdbx_description
1 polymer ?
#
loop_
_entity_poly.entity_id
_entity_poly.type
_entity_poly.pdbx_seq_one_letter_code
_entity_poly.pdbx_strand_id
1 'polypeptide(L)'
;HREALEVLRQPLEDGMIFISRAALSLTYPSRFMLVGAMNPCLCGFYRDPVQPCSCTPAQIKRYTSRISGPLLDRIDFTVDVPRLKYEEMAGVG
;
A
#
# COMPACT_ATOMS: atom_id res chain seq x y z
N HIS A 1 12.38 3.24 -4.44
CA HIS A 1 11.36 3.02 -3.39
C HIS A 1 10.87 1.57 -3.25
N ARG A 2 10.91 0.70 -4.28
CA ARG A 2 10.50 -0.71 -4.14
C ARG A 2 11.29 -1.45 -3.06
N GLU A 3 12.61 -1.24 -3.01
CA GLU A 3 13.50 -1.84 -2.02
C GLU A 3 13.06 -1.54 -0.57
N ALA A 4 12.59 -0.32 -0.29
CA ALA A 4 12.13 0.04 1.04
C ALA A 4 10.86 -0.74 1.45
N LEU A 5 9.96 -1.01 0.51
CA LEU A 5 8.75 -1.81 0.76
C LEU A 5 9.08 -3.28 0.99
N GLU A 6 10.05 -3.84 0.24
CA GLU A 6 10.48 -5.23 0.46
C GLU A 6 11.17 -5.40 1.83
N VAL A 7 11.91 -4.38 2.29
CA VAL A 7 12.55 -4.39 3.62
C VAL A 7 11.53 -4.40 4.76
N LEU A 8 10.31 -3.87 4.57
CA LEU A 8 9.26 -3.88 5.60
C LEU A 8 8.76 -5.29 5.95
N ARG A 9 9.02 -6.29 5.10
CA ARG A 9 8.53 -7.65 5.32
C ARG A 9 9.04 -8.24 6.63
N GLN A 10 10.34 -8.12 6.92
CA GLN A 10 10.91 -8.67 8.14
C GLN A 10 10.37 -7.97 9.41
N PRO A 11 10.28 -6.62 9.48
CA PRO A 11 9.61 -5.94 10.58
C PRO A 11 8.16 -6.35 10.81
N LEU A 12 7.38 -6.58 9.75
CA LEU A 12 5.99 -7.03 9.84
C LEU A 12 5.86 -8.47 10.35
N GLU A 13 6.82 -9.34 10.01
CA GLU A 13 6.82 -10.75 10.42
C GLU A 13 7.36 -10.94 11.84
N ASP A 14 8.55 -10.41 12.12
CA ASP A 14 9.30 -10.72 13.34
C ASP A 14 9.08 -9.67 14.44
N GLY A 15 8.57 -8.49 14.08
CA GLY A 15 8.51 -7.34 14.99
C GLY A 15 9.88 -6.82 15.41
N MET A 16 10.93 -7.15 14.64
CA MET A 16 12.32 -6.74 14.86
C MET A 16 12.97 -6.35 13.53
N ILE A 17 13.97 -5.47 13.58
CA ILE A 17 14.83 -5.15 12.44
C ILE A 17 16.29 -5.41 12.77
N PHE A 18 17.00 -6.08 11.85
CA PHE A 18 18.43 -6.34 11.94
C PHE A 18 19.20 -5.38 11.03
N ILE A 19 20.15 -4.65 11.60
CA ILE A 19 20.98 -3.68 10.89
C ILE A 19 22.42 -4.17 10.92
N SER A 20 22.96 -4.54 9.76
CA SER A 20 24.37 -4.90 9.59
C SER A 20 25.15 -3.78 8.91
N ARG A 21 26.20 -3.31 9.57
CA ARG A 21 27.18 -2.33 9.08
C ARG A 21 28.56 -2.94 9.24
N ALA A 22 29.54 -2.44 8.46
CA ALA A 22 30.90 -3.01 8.42
C ALA A 22 31.57 -3.24 9.79
N ALA A 23 31.24 -2.41 10.79
CA ALA A 23 31.84 -2.47 12.12
C ALA A 23 30.92 -3.11 13.19
N LEU A 24 29.62 -3.32 12.93
CA LEU A 24 28.68 -3.74 13.96
C LEU A 24 27.36 -4.27 13.36
N SER A 25 26.79 -5.24 14.05
CA SER A 25 25.42 -5.73 13.82
C SER A 25 24.55 -5.45 15.04
N LEU A 26 23.37 -4.85 14.82
CA LEU A 26 22.42 -4.49 15.88
C LEU A 26 21.00 -4.96 15.54
N THR A 27 20.23 -5.31 16.57
CA THR A 27 18.81 -5.67 16.47
C THR A 27 17.97 -4.69 17.28
N TYR A 28 16.92 -4.15 16.67
CA TYR A 28 15.99 -3.22 17.33
C TYR A 28 14.54 -3.72 17.25
N PRO A 29 13.70 -3.41 18.26
CA PRO A 29 12.27 -3.67 18.19
C PRO A 29 11.59 -2.81 17.14
N SER A 30 10.63 -3.40 16.43
CA SER A 30 9.88 -2.76 15.34
C SER A 30 8.45 -3.31 15.24
N ARG A 31 7.74 -3.43 16.36
CA ARG A 31 6.31 -3.79 16.35
C ARG A 31 5.48 -2.55 16.07
N PHE A 32 4.74 -2.55 14.96
CA PHE A 32 3.86 -1.46 14.57
C PHE A 32 2.65 -1.99 13.80
N MET A 33 1.61 -1.15 13.67
CA MET A 33 0.49 -1.38 12.77
C MET A 33 0.76 -0.67 11.44
N LEU A 34 0.75 -1.43 10.34
CA LEU A 34 0.87 -0.85 9.02
C LEU A 34 -0.50 -0.46 8.48
N VAL A 35 -0.66 0.83 8.14
CA VAL A 35 -1.82 1.34 7.42
C VAL A 35 -1.32 2.02 6.15
N GLY A 36 -1.91 1.68 5.02
CA GLY A 36 -1.52 2.22 3.72
C GLY A 36 -2.74 2.48 2.86
N ALA A 37 -2.61 3.44 1.96
CA ALA A 37 -3.58 3.72 0.92
C ALA A 37 -2.86 3.81 -0.43
N MET A 38 -3.53 3.34 -1.48
CA MET A 38 -3.04 3.47 -2.84
C MET A 38 -4.22 3.73 -3.77
N ASN A 39 -3.96 4.41 -4.88
CA ASN A 39 -4.98 4.58 -5.91
C ASN A 39 -5.26 3.24 -6.62
N PRO A 40 -6.47 3.00 -7.15
CA PRO A 40 -6.78 1.75 -7.86
C PRO A 40 -6.10 1.66 -9.25
N CYS A 41 -5.62 2.79 -9.78
CA CYS A 41 -4.82 2.88 -11.00
C CYS A 41 -4.02 4.20 -11.02
N LEU A 42 -3.27 4.45 -12.09
CA LEU A 42 -2.48 5.68 -12.23
C LEU A 42 -3.33 6.96 -12.23
N CYS A 43 -4.49 6.95 -12.91
CA CYS A 43 -5.37 8.12 -12.95
C CYS A 43 -6.35 8.21 -11.76
N GLY A 44 -6.43 7.17 -10.92
CA GLY A 44 -7.28 7.14 -9.73
C GLY A 44 -8.75 6.74 -9.94
N PHE A 45 -9.23 6.68 -11.19
CA PHE A 45 -10.66 6.49 -11.49
C PHE A 45 -11.04 5.07 -11.92
N TYR A 46 -10.17 4.08 -11.68
CA TYR A 46 -10.53 2.69 -12.00
C TYR A 46 -11.71 2.24 -11.12
N ARG A 47 -12.82 1.84 -11.78
CA ARG A 47 -14.12 1.50 -11.17
C ARG A 47 -14.84 2.67 -10.49
N ASP A 48 -14.47 3.92 -10.79
CA ASP A 48 -15.22 5.09 -10.32
C ASP A 48 -16.59 5.15 -11.05
N PRO A 49 -17.70 5.37 -10.32
CA PRO A 49 -19.05 5.36 -10.90
C PRO A 49 -19.39 6.64 -11.69
N VAL A 50 -18.63 7.72 -11.49
CA VAL A 50 -18.90 9.05 -12.08
C VAL A 50 -17.86 9.39 -13.15
N GLN A 51 -16.58 9.19 -12.86
CA GLN A 51 -15.49 9.58 -13.72
C GLN A 51 -14.88 8.36 -14.43
N PRO A 52 -14.88 8.31 -15.78
CA PRO A 52 -14.32 7.17 -16.48
C PRO A 52 -12.79 7.11 -16.35
N CYS A 53 -12.27 5.90 -16.14
CA CYS A 53 -10.84 5.63 -16.12
C CYS A 53 -10.22 5.82 -17.52
N SER A 54 -9.13 6.60 -17.59
CA SER A 54 -8.34 6.79 -18.82
C SER A 54 -7.17 5.82 -18.98
N CYS A 55 -6.92 4.93 -18.01
CA CYS A 55 -5.81 3.97 -18.08
C CYS A 55 -6.17 2.74 -18.92
N THR A 56 -5.19 2.24 -19.67
CA THR A 56 -5.32 0.93 -20.35
C THR A 56 -5.26 -0.22 -19.33
N PRO A 57 -5.79 -1.41 -19.66
CA PRO A 57 -5.67 -2.59 -18.79
C PRO A 57 -4.23 -2.93 -18.41
N ALA A 58 -3.29 -2.75 -19.34
CA ALA A 58 -1.86 -2.96 -19.09
C ALA A 58 -1.27 -1.94 -18.09
N GLN A 59 -1.67 -0.67 -18.19
CA GLN A 59 -1.27 0.37 -17.24
C GLN A 59 -1.82 0.10 -15.83
N ILE A 60 -3.07 -0.34 -15.73
CA ILE A 60 -3.69 -0.69 -14.44
C ILE A 60 -2.91 -1.85 -13.80
N LYS A 61 -2.71 -2.95 -14.54
CA LYS A 61 -1.96 -4.12 -14.05
C LYS A 61 -0.53 -3.76 -13.62
N ARG A 62 0.15 -2.90 -14.38
CA ARG A 62 1.51 -2.43 -14.05
C ARG A 62 1.54 -1.52 -12.82
N TYR A 63 0.49 -0.74 -12.58
CA TYR A 63 0.38 0.12 -11.41
C TYR A 63 0.16 -0.72 -10.14
N THR A 64 -0.77 -1.66 -10.17
CA THR A 64 -1.08 -2.52 -9.02
C THR A 64 0.07 -3.48 -8.71
N SER A 65 0.84 -3.92 -9.71
CA SER A 65 2.04 -4.75 -9.50
C SER A 65 3.24 -4.03 -8.87
N ARG A 66 3.11 -2.75 -8.48
CA ARG A 66 4.17 -2.01 -7.78
C ARG A 66 4.38 -2.52 -6.36
N ILE A 67 3.36 -3.11 -5.77
CA ILE A 67 3.42 -3.78 -4.47
C ILE A 67 3.65 -5.26 -4.73
N SER A 68 4.63 -5.84 -4.04
CA SER A 68 4.97 -7.25 -4.20
C SER A 68 3.90 -8.13 -3.56
N GLY A 69 3.65 -9.29 -4.19
CA GLY A 69 2.80 -10.34 -3.60
C GLY A 69 3.18 -10.68 -2.16
N PRO A 70 4.48 -10.94 -1.87
CA PRO A 70 4.93 -11.22 -0.51
C PRO A 70 4.61 -10.14 0.53
N LEU A 71 4.53 -8.86 0.13
CA LEU A 71 4.09 -7.80 1.05
C LEU A 71 2.56 -7.77 1.19
N LEU A 72 1.83 -7.97 0.10
CA LEU A 72 0.37 -8.08 0.12
C LEU A 72 -0.11 -9.26 0.97
N ASP A 73 0.63 -10.37 0.97
CA ASP A 73 0.35 -11.55 1.80
C ASP A 73 0.44 -11.26 3.32
N ARG A 74 1.01 -10.10 3.69
CA ARG A 74 1.12 -9.61 5.08
C ARG A 74 0.11 -8.50 5.41
N ILE A 75 -0.80 -8.17 4.50
CA ILE A 75 -1.88 -7.22 4.75
C ILE A 75 -3.12 -8.03 5.14
N ASP A 76 -3.50 -7.93 6.41
CA ASP A 76 -4.68 -8.64 6.92
C ASP A 76 -5.98 -8.16 6.27
N PHE A 77 -6.10 -6.85 6.06
CA PHE A 77 -7.30 -6.23 5.51
C PHE A 77 -6.97 -5.33 4.33
N THR A 78 -7.65 -5.58 3.21
CA THR A 78 -7.70 -4.66 2.07
C THR A 78 -9.15 -4.22 1.88
N VAL A 79 -9.37 -2.91 1.85
CA VAL A 79 -10.69 -2.32 1.68
C VAL A 79 -10.67 -1.37 0.51
N ASP A 80 -11.61 -1.54 -0.42
CA ASP A 80 -11.85 -0.60 -1.50
C ASP A 80 -12.61 0.61 -0.95
N VAL A 81 -12.04 1.81 -1.09
CA VAL A 81 -12.65 3.06 -0.64
C VAL A 81 -13.23 3.79 -1.86
N PRO A 82 -14.56 3.83 -2.04
CA PRO A 82 -15.17 4.55 -3.15
C PRO A 82 -15.03 6.05 -2.96
N ARG A 83 -15.11 6.79 -4.06
CA ARG A 83 -15.17 8.25 -4.02
C ARG A 83 -16.48 8.69 -3.37
N LEU A 84 -16.37 9.55 -2.36
CA LEU A 84 -17.52 10.18 -1.71
C LEU A 84 -18.00 11.37 -2.52
N LYS A 85 -19.32 11.59 -2.54
CA LYS A 85 -19.91 12.88 -2.92
C LYS A 85 -19.58 13.93 -1.86
N TYR A 86 -19.64 15.19 -2.27
CA TYR A 86 -19.37 16.31 -1.35
C TYR A 86 -20.31 16.30 -0.14
N GLU A 87 -21.59 16.00 -0.35
CA GLU A 87 -22.62 15.91 0.69
C GLU A 87 -22.27 14.86 1.76
N GLU A 88 -21.83 13.67 1.33
CA GLU A 88 -21.38 12.59 2.21
C GLU A 88 -20.12 12.98 2.99
N MET A 89 -19.21 13.72 2.36
CA MET A 89 -17.97 14.19 3.00
C MET A 89 -18.21 15.34 3.99
N ALA A 90 -19.21 16.18 3.75
CA ALA A 90 -19.60 17.28 4.64
C ALA A 90 -20.34 16.81 5.90
N GLY A 91 -20.67 15.52 6.00
CA GLY A 91 -21.49 14.98 7.09
C GLY A 91 -22.91 15.51 7.09
N VAL A 92 -23.37 16.06 5.97
CA VAL A 92 -24.73 16.56 5.77
C VAL A 92 -25.52 15.44 5.09
N GLY A 93 -25.89 14.43 5.87
CA GLY A 93 -26.69 13.27 5.47
C GLY A 93 -27.68 12.92 6.55
#